data_AF-G1V5R0-F1
#
_entry.id   AF-G1V5R0-F1
#
_cell.length_a   1.000
_cell.length_b   1.000
_cell.length_c   1.000
_cell.angle_alpha   90.00
_cell.angle_beta   90.00
_cell.angle_gamma   90.00
#
_symmetry.space_group_name_H-M   'P 1'
#
loop_
_entity.id
_entity.type
_entity.pdbx_description
1 polymer ?
#
loop_
_entity_poly.entity_id
_entity_poly.type
_entity_poly.pdbx_seq_one_letter_code
_entity_poly.pdbx_strand_id
1 'polypeptide(L)'
;MSFALTREGIKPVAKGFALALALFQIWFTTGFGVLDGSMMRVMFVSFITVLVFLFIPGRKYKENEKEPTLFLLIDLCCAGLAIATAVYFALHLTEITTRMRYIDDVTPAAKFFAAATVLLVLEITRRTTGWALVIVASTLILYAFFGDMLPRAVKHTGFTFDVIVEHLFLLNEGVYGIPIGVATSTLFGFIMFGAFLERSKMSSIFMDLACLLTRNSQGGPAKVAIFASALFGTISGSAAANVYGTGTFTIPLMKKVGYRAPFAGAVEAVASTGGQLMPPVMGTAAF
;
A
#
# COMPACT_ATOMS: atom_id res chain seq x y z
N MET A 1 38.28 -5.17 -8.26
CA MET A 1 36.85 -5.27 -8.64
C MET A 1 36.02 -4.74 -7.49
N SER A 2 35.60 -3.47 -7.55
CA SER A 2 34.71 -2.91 -6.53
C SER A 2 33.30 -3.45 -6.83
N PHE A 3 32.80 -4.35 -6.00
CA PHE A 3 31.37 -4.69 -5.96
C PHE A 3 30.62 -3.43 -5.53
N ALA A 4 30.34 -2.54 -6.48
CA ALA A 4 29.45 -1.43 -6.24
C ALA A 4 28.06 -2.05 -6.01
N LEU A 5 27.65 -2.17 -4.75
CA LEU A 5 26.30 -2.56 -4.38
C LEU A 5 25.36 -1.53 -5.02
N THR A 6 24.67 -1.92 -6.09
CA THR A 6 23.69 -1.06 -6.76
C THR A 6 22.31 -1.65 -6.57
N ARG A 7 21.30 -0.77 -6.49
CA ARG A 7 19.90 -1.16 -6.41
C ARG A 7 19.47 -2.05 -7.58
N GLU A 8 20.11 -1.89 -8.74
CA GLU A 8 19.92 -2.75 -9.91
C GLU A 8 20.35 -4.20 -9.66
N GLY A 9 21.47 -4.42 -8.94
CA GLY A 9 21.92 -5.75 -8.56
C GLY A 9 21.03 -6.43 -7.52
N ILE A 10 20.24 -5.67 -6.76
CA ILE A 10 19.33 -6.17 -5.71
C ILE A 10 17.91 -6.42 -6.25
N LYS A 11 17.54 -5.85 -7.40
CA LYS A 11 16.26 -6.12 -8.10
C LYS A 11 15.88 -7.62 -8.18
N PRO A 12 16.77 -8.59 -8.49
CA PRO A 12 16.39 -10.01 -8.50
C PRO A 12 16.00 -10.52 -7.12
N VAL A 13 16.70 -10.11 -6.06
CA VAL A 13 16.37 -10.47 -4.67
C VAL A 13 15.02 -9.87 -4.27
N ALA A 14 14.80 -8.59 -4.61
CA ALA A 14 13.53 -7.90 -4.36
C ALA A 14 12.35 -8.58 -5.06
N LYS A 15 12.54 -9.05 -6.30
CA LYS A 15 11.53 -9.84 -7.03
C LYS A 15 11.27 -11.19 -6.37
N GLY A 16 12.30 -11.89 -5.92
CA GLY A 16 12.15 -13.14 -5.18
C GLY A 16 11.34 -12.95 -3.89
N PHE A 17 11.61 -11.86 -3.16
CA PHE A 17 10.88 -11.50 -1.96
C PHE A 17 9.43 -11.10 -2.25
N ALA A 18 9.18 -10.39 -3.35
CA ALA A 18 7.83 -10.05 -3.79
C ALA A 18 7.02 -11.30 -4.18
N LEU A 19 7.67 -12.26 -4.85
CA LEU A 19 7.07 -13.56 -5.15
C LEU A 19 6.75 -14.34 -3.87
N ALA A 20 7.65 -14.32 -2.88
CA ALA A 20 7.43 -14.96 -1.59
C ALA A 20 6.22 -14.34 -0.86
N LEU A 21 6.10 -13.01 -0.82
CA LEU A 21 4.92 -12.33 -0.27
C LEU A 21 3.64 -12.74 -1.02
N ALA A 22 3.67 -12.75 -2.34
CA ALA A 22 2.50 -13.10 -3.16
C ALA A 22 2.03 -14.54 -2.89
N LEU A 23 2.96 -15.51 -2.89
CA LEU A 23 2.65 -16.90 -2.58
C LEU A 23 2.17 -17.07 -1.14
N PHE A 24 2.82 -16.41 -0.19
CA PHE A 24 2.42 -16.41 1.21
C PHE A 24 0.97 -15.92 1.35
N GLN A 25 0.65 -14.75 0.82
CA GLN A 25 -0.70 -14.19 0.93
C GLN A 25 -1.74 -15.07 0.20
N ILE A 26 -1.46 -15.55 -1.00
CA ILE A 26 -2.39 -16.43 -1.73
C ILE A 26 -2.67 -17.70 -0.90
N TRP A 27 -1.64 -18.30 -0.30
CA TRP A 27 -1.80 -19.50 0.52
C TRP A 27 -2.73 -19.28 1.72
N PHE A 28 -2.54 -18.17 2.46
CA PHE A 28 -3.34 -17.86 3.65
C PHE A 28 -4.72 -17.29 3.32
N THR A 29 -4.85 -16.43 2.30
CA THR A 29 -6.14 -15.86 1.88
C THR A 29 -7.05 -16.90 1.22
N THR A 30 -6.49 -17.90 0.52
CA THR A 30 -7.28 -18.98 -0.12
C THR A 30 -7.76 -20.05 0.88
N GLY A 31 -7.31 -19.97 2.14
CA GLY A 31 -7.74 -20.87 3.22
C GLY A 31 -6.98 -22.20 3.30
N PHE A 32 -5.87 -22.36 2.58
CA PHE A 32 -4.99 -23.54 2.69
C PHE A 32 -4.15 -23.51 3.97
N GLY A 33 -3.85 -22.33 4.50
CA GLY A 33 -3.15 -22.14 5.77
C GLY A 33 -4.02 -21.42 6.80
N VAL A 34 -3.95 -21.84 8.06
CA VAL A 34 -4.51 -21.12 9.20
C VAL A 34 -3.36 -20.51 9.99
N LEU A 35 -3.34 -19.18 10.07
CA LEU A 35 -2.41 -18.42 10.89
C LEU A 35 -3.20 -17.55 11.87
N ASP A 36 -2.59 -17.27 13.03
CA ASP A 36 -3.12 -16.28 13.94
C ASP A 36 -3.24 -14.93 13.22
N GLY A 37 -4.38 -14.25 13.39
CA GLY A 37 -4.65 -12.98 12.73
C GLY A 37 -3.62 -11.90 13.07
N SER A 38 -3.08 -11.89 14.29
CA SER A 38 -2.05 -10.93 14.71
C SER A 38 -0.73 -11.20 13.98
N MET A 39 -0.33 -12.47 13.91
CA MET A 39 0.88 -12.89 13.19
C MET A 39 0.78 -12.56 11.69
N MET A 40 -0.38 -12.79 11.06
CA MET A 40 -0.60 -12.48 9.65
C MET A 40 -0.37 -10.99 9.35
N ARG A 41 -0.86 -10.10 10.21
CA ARG A 41 -0.68 -8.65 10.10
C ARG A 41 0.78 -8.24 10.27
N VAL A 42 1.46 -8.81 11.26
CA VAL A 42 2.89 -8.53 11.53
C VAL A 42 3.76 -8.93 10.34
N MET A 43 3.56 -10.15 9.83
CA MET A 43 4.29 -10.61 8.65
C MET A 43 4.00 -9.73 7.44
N PHE A 44 2.74 -9.37 7.19
CA PHE A 44 2.39 -8.49 6.07
C PHE A 44 3.09 -7.13 6.14
N VAL A 45 3.04 -6.46 7.29
CA VAL A 45 3.74 -5.17 7.48
C VAL A 45 5.24 -5.33 7.26
N SER A 46 5.86 -6.39 7.79
CA SER A 46 7.28 -6.67 7.59
C SER A 46 7.62 -6.88 6.11
N PHE A 47 6.86 -7.73 5.41
CA PHE A 47 7.06 -7.98 3.98
C PHE A 47 6.95 -6.70 3.14
N ILE A 48 5.89 -5.91 3.36
CA ILE A 48 5.68 -4.66 2.64
C ILE A 48 6.79 -3.67 2.94
N THR A 49 7.20 -3.55 4.21
CA THR A 49 8.29 -2.66 4.64
C THR A 49 9.60 -3.00 3.92
N VAL A 50 9.98 -4.28 3.91
CA VAL A 50 11.16 -4.76 3.18
C VAL A 50 11.06 -4.43 1.69
N LEU A 51 9.92 -4.72 1.04
CA LEU A 51 9.73 -4.44 -0.37
C LEU A 51 9.85 -2.95 -0.68
N VAL A 52 9.30 -2.07 0.16
CA VAL A 52 9.43 -0.62 -0.02
C VAL A 52 10.89 -0.19 0.05
N PHE A 53 11.66 -0.66 1.04
CA PHE A 53 13.09 -0.35 1.12
C PHE A 53 13.87 -0.89 -0.10
N LEU A 54 13.53 -2.07 -0.60
CA LEU A 54 14.20 -2.66 -1.77
C LEU A 54 13.83 -2.00 -3.11
N PHE A 55 12.59 -1.50 -3.27
CA PHE A 55 12.09 -0.93 -4.54
C PHE A 55 12.12 0.59 -4.60
N ILE A 56 11.90 1.29 -3.48
CA ILE A 56 11.78 2.75 -3.44
C ILE A 56 12.97 3.39 -2.71
N PRO A 57 13.83 4.14 -3.43
CA PRO A 57 14.94 4.86 -2.80
C PRO A 57 14.45 5.99 -1.89
N GLY A 58 15.20 6.28 -0.83
CA GLY A 58 14.85 7.31 0.16
C GLY A 58 14.78 8.73 -0.42
N ARG A 59 15.41 8.97 -1.57
CA ARG A 59 15.37 10.24 -2.32
C ARG A 59 15.19 9.95 -3.80
N LYS A 60 14.49 10.84 -4.51
CA LYS A 60 14.47 10.83 -5.97
C LYS A 60 15.83 11.30 -6.48
N TYR A 61 16.57 10.41 -7.12
CA TYR A 61 17.82 10.72 -7.81
C TYR A 61 17.53 11.24 -9.22
N LYS A 62 18.34 12.19 -9.71
CA LYS A 62 18.28 12.61 -11.12
C LYS A 62 18.79 11.48 -12.01
N GLU A 63 18.42 11.50 -13.30
CA GLU A 63 18.69 10.44 -14.29
C GLU A 63 20.19 10.06 -14.44
N ASN A 64 21.11 10.95 -14.04
CA ASN A 64 22.56 10.73 -14.06
C ASN A 64 23.22 10.64 -12.66
N GLU A 65 22.43 10.66 -11.59
CA GLU A 65 22.93 10.62 -10.21
C GLU A 65 22.91 9.18 -9.70
N LYS A 66 24.08 8.60 -9.46
CA LYS A 66 24.20 7.26 -8.88
C LYS A 66 23.84 7.32 -7.40
N GLU A 67 22.94 6.43 -6.98
CA GLU A 67 22.64 6.23 -5.57
C GLU A 67 23.92 5.88 -4.79
N PRO A 68 24.27 6.63 -3.75
CA PRO A 68 25.43 6.30 -2.92
C PRO A 68 25.20 4.96 -2.22
N THR A 69 26.22 4.09 -2.25
CA THR A 69 26.17 2.75 -1.64
C THR A 69 25.78 2.78 -0.16
N LEU A 70 26.10 3.87 0.55
CA LEU A 70 25.74 4.07 1.95
C LEU A 70 24.22 4.11 2.16
N PHE A 71 23.47 4.82 1.31
CA PHE A 71 22.01 4.89 1.43
C PHE A 71 21.36 3.54 1.15
N LEU A 72 21.91 2.77 0.21
CA LEU A 72 21.46 1.41 -0.06
C LEU A 72 21.74 0.47 1.13
N LEU A 73 22.89 0.64 1.79
CA LEU A 73 23.24 -0.10 3.01
C LEU A 73 22.28 0.22 4.16
N ILE A 74 21.93 1.49 4.35
CA ILE A 74 20.93 1.91 5.34
C ILE A 74 19.58 1.26 5.02
N ASP A 75 19.15 1.28 3.75
CA ASP A 75 17.91 0.64 3.32
C ASP A 75 17.91 -0.88 3.59
N LEU A 76 19.04 -1.55 3.37
CA LEU A 76 19.21 -2.96 3.71
C LEU A 76 19.19 -3.22 5.21
N CYS A 77 19.78 -2.35 6.02
CA CYS A 77 19.70 -2.43 7.48
C CYS A 77 18.26 -2.24 7.96
N CYS A 78 17.53 -1.27 7.40
CA CYS A 78 16.11 -1.05 7.69
C CYS A 78 15.25 -2.24 7.28
N ALA A 79 15.51 -2.85 6.11
CA ALA A 79 14.85 -4.09 5.70
C ALA A 79 15.17 -5.25 6.65
N GLY A 80 16.43 -5.42 7.05
CA GLY A 80 16.82 -6.42 8.05
C GLY A 80 16.14 -6.21 9.40
N LEU A 81 16.00 -4.96 9.82
CA LEU A 81 15.29 -4.60 11.05
C LEU A 81 13.79 -4.91 10.95
N ALA A 82 13.15 -4.65 9.80
CA ALA A 82 11.77 -5.03 9.56
C ALA A 82 11.57 -6.56 9.68
N ILE A 83 12.50 -7.36 9.17
CA ILE A 83 12.46 -8.82 9.36
C ILE A 83 12.64 -9.18 10.83
N ALA A 84 13.60 -8.55 11.52
CA ALA A 84 13.86 -8.79 12.94
C ALA A 84 12.63 -8.48 13.82
N THR A 85 11.86 -7.43 13.52
CA THR A 85 10.61 -7.12 14.24
C THR A 85 9.58 -8.26 14.12
N ALA A 86 9.43 -8.83 12.93
CA ALA A 86 8.52 -9.96 12.71
C ALA A 86 9.01 -11.24 13.39
N VAL A 87 10.32 -11.52 13.34
CA VAL A 87 10.90 -12.67 14.03
C VAL A 87 10.75 -12.54 15.55
N TYR A 88 10.99 -11.36 16.11
CA TYR A 88 10.77 -11.11 17.54
C TYR A 88 9.33 -11.39 17.96
N PHE A 89 8.36 -10.84 17.21
CA PHE A 89 6.95 -11.07 17.47
C PHE A 89 6.58 -12.55 17.33
N ALA A 90 7.16 -13.25 16.36
CA ALA A 90 6.92 -14.67 16.15
C ALA A 90 7.42 -15.54 17.30
N LEU A 91 8.61 -15.25 17.83
CA LEU A 91 9.20 -15.97 18.95
C LEU A 91 8.44 -15.73 20.26
N HIS A 92 7.85 -14.54 20.43
CA HIS A 92 7.13 -14.15 21.65
C HIS A 92 5.61 -14.13 21.44
N LEU A 93 5.08 -14.83 20.43
CA LEU A 93 3.66 -14.76 20.06
C LEU A 93 2.76 -15.16 21.24
N THR A 94 3.08 -16.25 21.93
CA THR A 94 2.30 -16.71 23.09
C THR A 94 2.31 -15.67 24.19
N GLU A 95 3.47 -15.12 24.55
CA GLU A 95 3.59 -14.09 25.59
C GLU A 95 2.80 -12.83 25.23
N ILE A 96 2.88 -12.38 23.97
CA ILE A 96 2.18 -11.19 23.49
C ILE A 96 0.67 -11.40 23.47
N THR A 97 0.19 -12.61 23.17
CA THR A 97 -1.25 -12.90 23.07
C THR A 97 -1.89 -13.23 24.41
N THR A 98 -1.14 -13.77 25.38
CA THR A 98 -1.66 -14.11 26.72
C THR A 98 -1.38 -13.05 27.78
N ARG A 99 -0.67 -11.96 27.44
CA ARG A 99 -0.39 -10.87 28.38
C ARG A 99 -1.66 -10.17 28.87
N MET A 100 -1.63 -9.72 30.11
CA MET A 100 -2.61 -8.78 30.65
C MET A 100 -2.21 -7.34 30.30
N ARG A 101 -3.03 -6.71 29.45
CA ARG A 101 -2.91 -5.30 29.04
C ARG A 101 -2.77 -4.39 30.27
N TYR A 102 -1.80 -3.48 30.25
CA TYR A 102 -1.48 -2.52 31.31
C TYR A 102 -1.05 -3.09 32.67
N ILE A 103 -0.84 -4.40 32.77
CA ILE A 103 -0.43 -5.06 34.01
C ILE A 103 0.95 -5.68 33.84
N ASP A 104 1.17 -6.40 32.75
CA ASP A 104 2.44 -7.07 32.50
C ASP A 104 3.50 -6.09 31.99
N ASP A 105 4.69 -6.15 32.60
CA ASP A 105 5.81 -5.29 32.23
C ASP A 105 6.18 -5.42 30.75
N VAL A 106 6.45 -4.27 30.13
CA VAL A 106 6.94 -4.24 28.75
C VAL A 106 8.45 -4.45 28.77
N THR A 107 8.91 -5.53 28.14
CA THR A 107 10.35 -5.84 28.09
C THR A 107 11.13 -4.74 27.33
N PRO A 108 12.40 -4.47 27.68
CA PRO A 108 13.23 -3.52 26.94
C PRO A 108 13.36 -3.86 25.44
N ALA A 109 13.35 -5.15 25.11
CA ALA A 109 13.34 -5.63 23.73
C ALA A 109 12.06 -5.22 23.00
N ALA A 110 10.88 -5.40 23.61
CA ALA A 110 9.61 -4.95 23.04
C ALA A 110 9.58 -3.43 22.82
N LYS A 111 10.11 -2.64 23.76
CA LYS A 111 10.24 -1.18 23.60
C LYS A 111 11.10 -0.81 22.39
N PHE A 112 12.23 -1.49 22.21
CA PHE A 112 13.11 -1.28 21.06
C PHE A 112 12.41 -1.63 19.74
N PHE A 113 11.83 -2.82 19.63
CA PHE A 113 11.16 -3.25 18.40
C PHE A 113 9.92 -2.42 18.09
N ALA A 114 9.20 -1.94 19.10
CA ALA A 114 8.07 -1.03 18.92
C ALA A 114 8.51 0.32 18.34
N ALA A 115 9.51 0.96 18.97
CA ALA A 115 10.06 2.21 18.47
C ALA A 115 10.60 2.05 17.04
N ALA A 116 11.33 0.97 16.78
CA ALA A 116 11.90 0.71 15.48
C ALA A 116 10.82 0.45 14.41
N THR A 117 9.76 -0.31 14.74
CA THR A 117 8.61 -0.53 13.83
C THR A 117 7.92 0.78 13.49
N VAL A 118 7.64 1.62 14.48
CA VAL A 118 7.01 2.93 14.26
C VAL A 118 7.87 3.82 13.35
N LEU A 119 9.18 3.87 13.58
CA LEU A 119 10.09 4.65 12.74
C LEU A 119 10.17 4.10 11.31
N LEU A 120 10.22 2.78 11.14
CA LEU A 120 10.20 2.15 9.82
C LEU A 120 8.90 2.44 9.08
N VAL A 121 7.75 2.35 9.77
CA VAL A 121 6.44 2.66 9.19
C VAL A 121 6.38 4.12 8.74
N LEU A 122 6.82 5.08 9.58
CA LEU A 122 6.87 6.49 9.20
C LEU A 122 7.77 6.73 7.98
N GLU A 123 8.92 6.05 7.91
CA GLU A 123 9.85 6.19 6.79
C GLU A 123 9.29 5.59 5.48
N ILE A 124 8.64 4.43 5.52
CA ILE A 124 7.99 3.89 4.31
C ILE A 124 6.82 4.76 3.88
N THR A 125 6.04 5.32 4.82
CA THR A 125 4.97 6.27 4.53
C THR A 125 5.51 7.54 3.87
N ARG A 126 6.65 8.05 4.33
CA ARG A 126 7.34 9.19 3.70
C ARG A 126 7.71 8.89 2.25
N ARG A 127 8.17 7.67 1.97
CA ARG A 127 8.61 7.23 0.63
C ARG A 127 7.45 7.00 -0.35
N THR A 128 6.32 6.49 0.13
CA THR A 128 5.18 6.11 -0.72
C THR A 128 4.14 7.23 -0.86
N THR A 129 3.76 7.87 0.24
CA THR A 129 2.65 8.85 0.29
C THR A 129 3.16 10.28 0.47
N GLY A 130 4.34 10.46 1.05
CA GLY A 130 4.97 11.78 1.26
C GLY A 130 4.81 12.33 2.67
N TRP A 131 5.25 13.58 2.86
CA TRP A 131 5.38 14.19 4.18
C TRP A 131 4.07 14.51 4.90
N ALA A 132 2.97 14.72 4.16
CA ALA A 132 1.70 15.13 4.76
C ALA A 132 1.22 14.14 5.82
N LEU A 133 1.17 12.84 5.48
CA LEU A 133 0.72 11.80 6.41
C LEU A 133 1.71 11.57 7.55
N VAL A 134 3.02 11.69 7.28
CA VAL A 134 4.07 11.58 8.31
C VAL A 134 3.91 12.67 9.36
N ILE A 135 3.70 13.93 8.94
CA ILE A 135 3.54 15.06 9.86
C ILE A 135 2.32 14.84 10.75
N VAL A 136 1.19 14.42 10.18
CA VAL A 136 -0.03 14.15 10.95
C VAL A 136 0.21 13.01 11.95
N ALA A 137 0.74 11.88 11.51
CA ALA A 137 1.02 10.73 12.37
C ALA A 137 2.02 11.08 13.49
N SER A 138 3.12 11.75 13.16
CA SER A 138 4.11 12.20 14.14
C SER A 138 3.52 13.19 15.14
N THR A 139 2.64 14.10 14.71
CA THR A 139 1.95 15.03 15.64
C THR A 139 1.06 14.30 16.62
N LEU A 140 0.32 13.27 16.17
CA LEU A 140 -0.52 12.46 17.05
C LEU A 140 0.30 11.58 18.00
N ILE A 141 1.44 11.04 17.54
CA ILE A 141 2.37 10.32 18.42
C ILE A 141 2.93 11.28 19.48
N LEU A 142 3.36 12.48 19.09
CA LEU A 142 3.83 13.51 20.03
C LEU A 142 2.72 13.90 21.02
N TYR A 143 1.48 14.00 20.56
CA TYR A 143 0.32 14.22 21.44
C TYR A 143 0.16 13.09 22.46
N ALA A 144 0.38 11.82 22.09
CA ALA A 144 0.34 10.72 23.05
C ALA A 144 1.44 10.82 24.14
N PHE A 145 2.60 11.39 23.81
CA PHE A 145 3.70 11.60 24.77
C PHE A 145 3.54 12.84 25.64
N PHE A 146 3.03 13.95 25.09
CA PHE A 146 3.07 15.27 25.73
C PHE A 146 1.69 15.90 25.98
N GLY A 147 0.60 15.19 25.67
CA GLY A 147 -0.75 15.75 25.78
C GLY A 147 -1.23 15.94 27.21
N ASP A 148 -0.50 15.45 28.22
CA ASP A 148 -0.69 15.76 29.63
C ASP A 148 -0.24 17.18 30.01
N MET A 149 0.70 17.75 29.25
CA MET A 149 1.22 19.12 29.45
C MET A 149 0.35 20.18 28.76
N LEU A 150 -0.66 19.77 27.97
CA LEU A 150 -1.49 20.68 27.19
C LEU A 150 -2.60 21.36 28.00
N PRO A 151 -3.23 22.44 27.46
CA PRO A 151 -4.36 23.11 28.11
C PRO A 151 -5.54 22.17 28.34
N ARG A 152 -6.34 22.45 29.38
CA ARG A 152 -7.48 21.61 29.83
C ARG A 152 -8.44 21.17 28.72
N ALA A 153 -8.62 21.96 27.66
CA ALA A 153 -9.52 21.63 26.56
C ALA A 153 -9.09 20.38 25.76
N VAL A 154 -7.79 20.09 25.71
CA VAL A 154 -7.20 19.00 24.89
C VAL A 154 -6.26 18.12 25.72
N LYS A 155 -6.34 18.18 27.05
CA LYS A 155 -5.43 17.46 27.94
C LYS A 155 -5.90 16.02 28.17
N HIS A 156 -5.01 15.05 28.06
CA HIS A 156 -5.25 13.68 28.56
C HIS A 156 -4.57 13.45 29.92
N THR A 157 -4.87 12.30 30.55
CA THR A 157 -4.41 11.95 31.90
C THR A 157 -2.92 11.59 32.01
N GLY A 158 -2.17 11.69 30.92
CA GLY A 158 -0.81 11.14 30.80
C GLY A 158 -0.81 9.65 30.46
N PHE A 159 0.10 9.26 29.57
CA PHE A 159 0.37 7.85 29.25
C PHE A 159 1.83 7.57 29.54
N THR A 160 2.11 6.43 30.18
CA THR A 160 3.48 5.96 30.32
C THR A 160 4.00 5.46 28.96
N PHE A 161 5.31 5.46 28.78
CA PHE A 161 5.93 4.93 27.56
C PHE A 161 5.50 3.48 27.29
N ASP A 162 5.31 2.70 28.35
CA ASP A 162 4.91 1.29 28.28
C ASP A 162 3.49 1.15 27.73
N VAL A 163 2.56 2.01 28.16
CA VAL A 163 1.20 2.08 27.62
C VAL A 163 1.22 2.45 26.13
N ILE A 164 2.08 3.40 25.71
CA ILE A 164 2.20 3.79 24.30
C ILE A 164 2.74 2.63 23.45
N VAL A 165 3.78 1.96 23.93
CA VAL A 165 4.37 0.78 23.27
C VAL A 165 3.36 -0.36 23.15
N GLU A 166 2.57 -0.60 24.20
CA GLU A 166 1.50 -1.59 24.16
C GLU A 166 0.51 -1.30 23.04
N HIS A 167 -0.02 -0.08 22.94
CA HIS A 167 -1.00 0.26 21.90
C HIS A 167 -0.41 0.21 20.50
N LEU A 168 0.81 0.73 20.31
CA LEU A 168 1.40 0.87 18.98
C LEU A 168 1.88 -0.46 18.38
N PHE A 169 2.39 -1.37 19.21
CA PHE A 169 3.09 -2.57 18.74
C PHE A 169 2.54 -3.90 19.28
N LEU A 170 2.18 -3.97 20.57
CA LEU A 170 1.78 -5.24 21.20
C LEU A 170 0.28 -5.52 21.06
N LEU A 171 -0.54 -4.48 20.93
CA LEU A 171 -1.98 -4.55 20.72
C LEU A 171 -2.33 -4.38 19.24
N ASN A 172 -3.48 -4.93 18.88
CA ASN A 172 -4.09 -4.79 17.55
C ASN A 172 -4.85 -3.45 17.37
N GLU A 173 -4.41 -2.39 18.05
CA GLU A 173 -5.03 -1.05 18.01
C GLU A 173 -4.14 0.00 17.33
N GLY A 174 -2.83 -0.25 17.23
CA GLY A 174 -1.86 0.63 16.58
C GLY A 174 -1.48 0.18 15.16
N VAL A 175 -0.18 -0.10 14.95
CA VAL A 175 0.36 -0.45 13.64
C VAL A 175 -0.34 -1.68 13.05
N TYR A 176 -0.61 -2.69 13.86
CA TYR A 176 -1.27 -3.93 13.45
C TYR A 176 -2.81 -3.87 13.58
N GLY A 177 -3.38 -2.68 13.44
CA GLY A 177 -4.79 -2.42 13.60
C GLY A 177 -5.69 -3.00 12.50
N ILE A 178 -6.97 -2.61 12.57
CA ILE A 178 -8.01 -2.96 11.59
C ILE A 178 -7.58 -2.68 10.14
N PRO A 179 -6.95 -1.53 9.79
CA PRO A 179 -6.56 -1.25 8.41
C PRO A 179 -5.63 -2.31 7.82
N ILE A 180 -4.65 -2.79 8.61
CA ILE A 180 -3.76 -3.87 8.19
C ILE A 180 -4.50 -5.20 8.12
N GLY A 181 -5.43 -5.47 9.04
CA GLY A 181 -6.28 -6.66 8.98
C GLY A 181 -7.11 -6.74 7.70
N VAL A 182 -7.72 -5.63 7.28
CA VAL A 182 -8.45 -5.54 6.00
C VAL A 182 -7.48 -5.65 4.82
N ALA A 183 -6.29 -5.04 4.92
CA ALA A 183 -5.24 -5.13 3.92
C ALA A 183 -4.86 -6.58 3.60
N THR A 184 -4.65 -7.39 4.66
CA THR A 184 -4.24 -8.79 4.57
C THR A 184 -5.34 -9.74 4.12
N SER A 185 -6.60 -9.44 4.45
CA SER A 185 -7.71 -10.37 4.23
C SER A 185 -8.39 -10.21 2.88
N THR A 186 -8.61 -8.97 2.44
CA THR A 186 -9.43 -8.70 1.25
C THR A 186 -8.71 -7.85 0.21
N LEU A 187 -8.13 -6.71 0.62
CA LEU A 187 -7.50 -5.77 -0.30
C LEU A 187 -6.35 -6.39 -1.10
N PHE A 188 -5.51 -7.22 -0.47
CA PHE A 188 -4.40 -7.85 -1.18
C PHE A 188 -4.87 -8.74 -2.33
N GLY A 189 -5.91 -9.56 -2.13
CA GLY A 189 -6.46 -10.42 -3.17
C GLY A 189 -6.98 -9.62 -4.36
N PHE A 190 -7.68 -8.52 -4.08
CA PHE A 190 -8.15 -7.58 -5.11
C PHE A 190 -6.99 -6.95 -5.88
N ILE A 191 -5.99 -6.39 -5.19
CA ILE A 191 -4.83 -5.75 -5.82
C ILE A 191 -4.04 -6.75 -6.68
N MET A 192 -3.83 -7.98 -6.19
CA MET A 192 -3.15 -9.03 -6.95
C MET A 192 -3.91 -9.45 -8.20
N PHE A 193 -5.23 -9.63 -8.08
CA PHE A 193 -6.08 -9.93 -9.22
C PHE A 193 -6.05 -8.79 -10.25
N GLY A 194 -6.12 -7.54 -9.78
CA GLY A 194 -6.02 -6.36 -10.64
C GLY A 194 -4.68 -6.30 -11.38
N ALA A 195 -3.57 -6.51 -10.67
CA ALA A 195 -2.23 -6.55 -11.28
C ALA A 195 -2.08 -7.71 -12.30
N PHE A 196 -2.70 -8.86 -12.04
CA PHE A 196 -2.75 -9.98 -12.98
C PHE A 196 -3.53 -9.63 -14.25
N LEU A 197 -4.70 -8.99 -14.12
CA LEU A 197 -5.51 -8.55 -15.26
C LEU A 197 -4.79 -7.50 -16.12
N GLU A 198 -4.10 -6.55 -15.48
CA GLU A 198 -3.29 -5.55 -16.18
C GLU A 198 -2.17 -6.20 -17.00
N ARG A 199 -1.43 -7.15 -16.39
CA ARG A 199 -0.30 -7.82 -17.05
C ARG A 199 -0.70 -8.85 -18.11
N SER A 200 -1.85 -9.50 -17.94
CA SER A 200 -2.37 -10.47 -18.92
C SER A 200 -2.94 -9.82 -20.18
N LYS A 201 -2.95 -8.48 -20.27
CA LYS A 201 -3.60 -7.71 -21.36
C LYS A 201 -5.10 -7.97 -21.48
N MET A 202 -5.74 -8.51 -20.44
CA MET A 202 -7.19 -8.69 -20.42
C MET A 202 -7.94 -7.35 -20.48
N SER A 203 -7.26 -6.24 -20.20
CA SER A 203 -7.77 -4.88 -20.43
C SER A 203 -8.25 -4.62 -21.86
N SER A 204 -7.64 -5.23 -22.89
CA SER A 204 -8.11 -5.08 -24.27
C SER A 204 -9.43 -5.83 -24.51
N ILE A 205 -9.67 -6.93 -23.80
CA ILE A 205 -10.94 -7.67 -23.87
C ILE A 205 -12.09 -6.81 -23.34
N PHE A 206 -11.86 -6.00 -22.30
CA PHE A 206 -12.88 -5.07 -21.82
C PHE A 206 -13.19 -3.96 -22.82
N MET A 207 -12.18 -3.48 -23.55
CA MET A 207 -12.39 -2.55 -24.67
C MET A 207 -13.24 -3.18 -25.78
N ASP A 208 -12.92 -4.40 -26.18
CA ASP A 208 -13.67 -5.13 -27.21
C ASP A 208 -15.11 -5.42 -26.77
N LEU A 209 -15.31 -5.80 -25.51
CA LEU A 209 -16.62 -6.00 -24.91
C LEU A 209 -17.43 -4.70 -24.85
N ALA A 210 -16.81 -3.58 -24.45
CA ALA A 210 -17.45 -2.27 -24.45
C ALA A 210 -17.87 -1.85 -25.86
N CYS A 211 -17.03 -2.13 -26.88
CA CYS A 211 -17.36 -1.91 -28.29
C CYS A 211 -18.54 -2.79 -28.73
N LEU A 212 -18.57 -4.06 -28.35
CA LEU A 212 -19.67 -4.97 -28.67
C LEU A 212 -21.00 -4.54 -28.03
N LEU A 213 -20.99 -4.21 -26.75
CA LEU A 213 -22.19 -3.81 -26.00
C LEU A 213 -22.80 -2.50 -26.51
N THR A 214 -21.98 -1.60 -27.03
CA THR A 214 -22.41 -0.25 -27.45
C THR A 214 -22.52 -0.08 -28.97
N ARG A 215 -22.23 -1.14 -29.74
CA ARG A 215 -22.16 -1.14 -31.22
C ARG A 215 -23.39 -0.51 -31.89
N ASN A 216 -24.59 -0.83 -31.41
CA ASN A 216 -25.85 -0.34 -31.98
C ASN A 216 -26.47 0.83 -31.19
N SER A 217 -25.71 1.43 -30.27
CA SER A 217 -26.23 2.49 -29.40
C SER A 217 -25.98 3.87 -29.98
N GLN A 218 -26.97 4.76 -29.88
CA GLN A 218 -26.79 6.18 -30.18
C GLN A 218 -25.72 6.77 -29.24
N GLY A 219 -24.71 7.43 -29.81
CA GLY A 219 -23.54 7.91 -29.08
C GLY A 219 -22.48 6.84 -28.77
N GLY A 220 -22.47 5.74 -29.53
CA GLY A 220 -21.61 4.56 -29.34
C GLY A 220 -20.20 4.83 -28.78
N PRO A 221 -19.35 5.62 -29.44
CA PRO A 221 -17.97 5.88 -28.98
C PRO A 221 -17.85 6.48 -27.58
N ALA A 222 -18.77 7.36 -27.19
CA ALA A 222 -18.77 7.92 -25.83
C ALA A 222 -19.26 6.91 -24.80
N LYS A 223 -20.20 6.04 -25.17
CA LYS A 223 -20.63 4.92 -24.32
C LYS A 223 -19.52 3.86 -24.20
N VAL A 224 -18.76 3.59 -25.27
CA VAL A 224 -17.55 2.75 -25.19
C VAL A 224 -16.61 3.32 -24.14
N ALA A 225 -16.35 4.62 -24.19
CA ALA A 225 -15.48 5.29 -23.22
C ALA A 225 -15.97 5.11 -21.77
N ILE A 226 -17.27 5.27 -21.53
CA ILE A 226 -17.88 5.09 -20.20
C ILE A 226 -17.76 3.64 -19.73
N PHE A 227 -18.18 2.65 -20.54
CA PHE A 227 -18.16 1.25 -20.14
C PHE A 227 -16.73 0.71 -19.99
N ALA A 228 -15.83 1.07 -20.90
CA ALA A 228 -14.43 0.70 -20.81
C ALA A 228 -13.77 1.31 -19.57
N SER A 229 -13.96 2.60 -19.32
CA SER A 229 -13.42 3.27 -18.13
C SER A 229 -14.02 2.70 -16.85
N ALA A 230 -15.29 2.30 -16.86
CA ALA A 230 -15.91 1.66 -15.71
C ALA A 230 -15.29 0.29 -15.44
N LEU A 231 -15.16 -0.56 -16.47
CA LEU A 231 -14.54 -1.89 -16.34
C LEU A 231 -13.06 -1.79 -15.95
N PHE A 232 -12.30 -0.91 -16.60
CA PHE A 232 -10.89 -0.69 -16.28
C PHE A 232 -10.69 0.04 -14.94
N GLY A 233 -11.69 0.82 -14.52
CA GLY A 233 -11.73 1.49 -13.22
C GLY A 233 -11.80 0.53 -12.05
N THR A 234 -12.55 -0.58 -12.20
CA THR A 234 -12.60 -1.65 -11.17
C THR A 234 -11.24 -2.28 -10.89
N ILE A 235 -10.30 -2.18 -11.84
CA ILE A 235 -8.97 -2.80 -11.76
C ILE A 235 -7.90 -1.78 -11.39
N SER A 236 -7.85 -0.66 -12.13
CA SER A 236 -6.73 0.29 -12.01
C SER A 236 -6.77 1.13 -10.75
N GLY A 237 -7.97 1.36 -10.19
CA GLY A 237 -8.15 2.16 -8.98
C GLY A 237 -7.65 3.60 -9.06
N SER A 238 -7.22 4.08 -10.23
CA SER A 238 -6.58 5.37 -10.45
C SER A 238 -7.10 6.02 -11.72
N ALA A 239 -7.63 7.24 -11.60
CA ALA A 239 -8.20 7.95 -12.75
C ALA A 239 -7.13 8.25 -13.80
N ALA A 240 -5.92 8.62 -13.39
CA ALA A 240 -4.83 8.91 -14.32
C ALA A 240 -4.39 7.66 -15.09
N ALA A 241 -4.32 6.51 -14.40
CA ALA A 241 -4.01 5.24 -15.04
C ALA A 241 -5.12 4.79 -15.99
N ASN A 242 -6.39 5.03 -15.62
CA ASN A 242 -7.56 4.75 -16.44
C ASN A 242 -7.54 5.58 -17.72
N VAL A 243 -7.41 6.92 -17.62
CA VAL A 243 -7.29 7.82 -18.80
C VAL A 243 -6.12 7.40 -19.70
N TYR A 244 -5.01 6.95 -19.13
CA TYR A 244 -3.90 6.44 -19.93
C TYR A 244 -4.24 5.12 -20.64
N GLY A 245 -4.88 4.18 -19.94
CA GLY A 245 -5.26 2.88 -20.46
C GLY A 245 -6.36 2.94 -21.52
N THR A 246 -7.51 3.53 -21.18
CA THR A 246 -8.69 3.59 -22.06
C THR A 246 -8.64 4.80 -22.99
N GLY A 247 -8.17 5.95 -22.51
CA GLY A 247 -8.16 7.22 -23.25
C GLY A 247 -7.27 7.21 -24.49
N THR A 248 -6.22 6.38 -24.51
CA THR A 248 -5.38 6.18 -25.70
C THR A 248 -6.16 5.58 -26.87
N PHE A 249 -7.26 4.87 -26.62
CA PHE A 249 -8.13 4.29 -27.64
C PHE A 249 -9.44 5.06 -27.81
N THR A 250 -10.08 5.47 -26.72
CA THR A 250 -11.44 6.07 -26.74
C THR A 250 -11.42 7.51 -27.26
N ILE A 251 -10.41 8.32 -26.93
CA ILE A 251 -10.33 9.72 -27.38
C ILE A 251 -10.17 9.78 -28.92
N PRO A 252 -9.24 9.06 -29.55
CA PRO A 252 -9.18 9.02 -31.01
C PRO A 252 -10.45 8.47 -31.66
N LEU A 253 -11.08 7.45 -31.06
CA LEU A 253 -12.33 6.87 -31.56
C LEU A 253 -13.48 7.88 -31.56
N MET A 254 -13.68 8.62 -30.46
CA MET A 254 -14.67 9.69 -30.36
C MET A 254 -14.42 10.78 -31.41
N LYS A 255 -13.16 11.21 -31.57
CA LYS A 255 -12.79 12.23 -32.57
C LYS A 255 -13.09 11.77 -34.00
N LYS A 256 -12.84 10.51 -34.35
CA LYS A 256 -13.13 9.95 -35.69
C LYS A 256 -14.62 9.98 -36.04
N VAL A 257 -15.50 9.91 -35.04
CA VAL A 257 -16.96 9.94 -35.21
C VAL A 257 -17.53 11.36 -35.11
N GLY A 258 -16.67 12.39 -34.98
CA GLY A 258 -17.06 13.81 -35.05
C GLY A 258 -17.19 14.52 -33.71
N TYR A 259 -16.77 13.91 -32.60
CA TYR A 259 -16.78 14.58 -31.29
C TYR A 259 -15.69 15.65 -31.26
N ARG A 260 -16.02 16.83 -30.72
CA ARG A 260 -15.02 17.90 -30.52
C ARG A 260 -13.95 17.41 -29.56
N ALA A 261 -12.67 17.68 -29.85
CA ALA A 261 -11.55 17.20 -29.03
C ALA A 261 -11.68 17.56 -27.53
N PRO A 262 -12.11 18.77 -27.12
CA PRO A 262 -12.31 19.08 -25.70
C PRO A 262 -13.42 18.24 -25.06
N PHE A 263 -14.48 17.95 -25.80
CA PHE A 263 -15.60 17.14 -25.31
C PHE A 263 -15.19 15.67 -25.15
N ALA A 264 -14.44 15.11 -26.11
CA ALA A 264 -13.90 13.75 -26.00
C ALA A 264 -12.97 13.60 -24.78
N GLY A 265 -12.11 14.58 -24.52
CA GLY A 265 -11.26 14.60 -23.33
C GLY A 265 -12.07 14.72 -22.02
N ALA A 266 -13.12 15.54 -22.02
CA ALA A 266 -14.00 15.68 -20.86
C ALA A 266 -14.78 14.39 -20.56
N VAL A 267 -15.33 13.72 -21.58
CA VAL A 267 -16.03 12.44 -21.44
C VAL A 267 -15.09 11.40 -20.83
N GLU A 268 -13.87 11.28 -21.34
CA GLU A 268 -12.89 10.32 -20.83
C GLU A 268 -12.47 10.63 -19.39
N ALA A 269 -12.21 11.91 -19.07
CA ALA A 269 -11.83 12.32 -17.73
C ALA A 269 -12.95 12.01 -16.71
N VAL A 270 -14.20 12.34 -17.03
CA VAL A 270 -15.35 12.08 -16.16
C VAL A 270 -15.59 10.57 -16.03
N ALA A 271 -15.53 9.81 -17.13
CA ALA A 271 -15.70 8.36 -17.12
C ALA A 271 -14.61 7.66 -16.30
N SER A 272 -13.35 8.10 -16.43
CA SER A 272 -12.22 7.55 -15.68
C SER A 272 -12.27 7.86 -14.18
N THR A 273 -12.72 9.05 -13.80
CA THR A 273 -12.98 9.40 -12.40
C THR A 273 -14.15 8.60 -11.84
N GLY A 274 -15.25 8.49 -12.58
CA GLY A 274 -16.40 7.66 -12.19
C GLY A 274 -16.05 6.18 -12.06
N GLY A 275 -15.14 5.67 -12.89
CA GLY A 275 -14.67 4.29 -12.84
C GLY A 275 -14.00 3.92 -11.51
N GLN A 276 -13.45 4.87 -10.76
CA GLN A 276 -12.89 4.60 -9.42
C GLN A 276 -13.96 4.16 -8.42
N LEU A 277 -15.23 4.51 -8.65
CA LEU A 277 -16.35 4.16 -7.79
C LEU A 277 -17.03 2.85 -8.20
N MET A 278 -16.61 2.23 -9.31
CA MET A 278 -17.24 1.03 -9.84
C MET A 278 -16.87 -0.20 -8.97
N PRO A 279 -17.85 -0.97 -8.45
CA PRO A 279 -17.55 -2.21 -7.73
C PRO A 279 -16.95 -3.31 -8.63
N PRO A 280 -15.97 -4.11 -8.14
CA PRO A 280 -15.28 -3.98 -6.85
C PRO A 280 -14.38 -2.73 -6.81
N VAL A 281 -14.56 -1.91 -5.78
CA VAL A 281 -13.84 -0.65 -5.62
C VAL A 281 -12.41 -0.95 -5.14
N MET A 282 -11.45 -0.88 -6.07
CA MET A 282 -10.03 -1.10 -5.77
C MET A 282 -9.22 0.21 -5.63
N GLY A 283 -9.82 1.36 -5.92
CA GLY A 283 -9.13 2.64 -5.91
C GLY A 283 -8.94 3.25 -4.52
N THR A 284 -7.72 3.69 -4.22
CA THR A 284 -7.37 4.33 -2.94
C THR A 284 -8.08 5.66 -2.70
N ALA A 285 -8.54 6.34 -3.75
CA ALA A 285 -9.25 7.61 -3.64
C ALA A 285 -10.75 7.47 -3.30
N ALA A 286 -11.29 6.25 -3.37
CA ALA A 286 -12.67 5.96 -2.98
C ALA A 286 -12.81 5.63 -1.47
N PHE A 287 -11.69 5.50 -0.76
CA PHE A 287 -11.60 5.20 0.69
C PHE A 287 -11.01 6.37 1.47
#